data_AF-A0A969NC62-F1
#
_entry.id   AF-A0A969NC62-F1
#
_cell.length_a   1.000
_cell.length_b   1.000
_cell.length_c   1.000
_cell.angle_alpha   90.00
_cell.angle_beta   90.00
_cell.angle_gamma   90.00
#
_symmetry.space_group_name_H-M   'P 1'
#
loop_
_entity.id
_entity.type
_entity.pdbx_description
1 polymer ?
#
loop_
_entity_poly.entity_id
_entity_poly.type
_entity_poly.pdbx_seq_one_letter_code
_entity_poly.pdbx_strand_id
1 'polypeptide(L)' 'MIIFSKNKLEKIYAVDIQSKPSKEVKEKLAWLLDGDIITTETLDGVFIGPRKEMITPLEYQRG' A
#
# COMPACT_ATOMS: atom_id res chain seq x y z
N MET A 1 -1.02 11.01 -5.41
CA MET A 1 0.37 10.53 -5.63
C MET A 1 0.43 9.11 -5.14
N ILE A 2 1.20 8.25 -5.79
CA ILE A 2 1.27 6.85 -5.38
C ILE A 2 2.52 6.64 -4.55
N ILE A 3 2.36 5.96 -3.43
CA ILE A 3 3.45 5.52 -2.57
C ILE A 3 3.45 4.02 -2.52
N PHE A 4 4.64 3.43 -2.62
CA PHE A 4 4.79 2.00 -2.53
C PHE A 4 5.27 1.60 -1.14
N SER A 5 4.69 0.53 -0.61
CA SER A 5 5.18 -0.13 0.60
C SER A 5 5.38 -1.61 0.32
N LYS A 6 6.50 -2.17 0.80
CA LYS A 6 6.79 -3.61 0.72
C LYS A 6 6.73 -4.19 2.13
N ASN A 7 5.89 -5.19 2.32
CA ASN A 7 5.87 -5.95 3.57
C ASN A 7 6.89 -7.09 3.56
N LYS A 8 7.08 -7.72 4.71
CA LYS A 8 8.01 -8.85 4.89
C LYS A 8 7.64 -10.10 4.08
N LEU A 9 6.39 -10.20 3.61
CA LEU A 9 5.89 -11.30 2.77
C LEU A 9 6.00 -10.99 1.27
N GLU A 10 6.81 -9.99 0.92
CA GLU A 10 7.05 -9.52 -0.44
C GLU A 10 5.81 -8.99 -1.18
N LYS A 11 4.74 -8.69 -0.46
CA LYS A 11 3.58 -8.01 -1.03
C LYS A 11 3.88 -6.52 -1.17
N ILE A 12 3.55 -5.99 -2.34
CA ILE A 12 3.64 -4.56 -2.64
C ILE A 12 2.25 -3.94 -2.50
N TYR A 13 2.18 -2.86 -1.75
CA TYR A 13 1.01 -2.01 -1.61
C TYR A 13 1.25 -0.70 -2.36
N ALA A 14 0.35 -0.36 -3.27
CA ALA A 14 0.32 0.95 -3.93
C ALA A 14 -0.78 1.79 -3.26
N VAL A 15 -0.37 2.83 -2.52
CA VAL A 15 -1.27 3.70 -1.77
C VAL A 15 -1.41 5.02 -2.51
N ASP A 16 -2.62 5.36 -2.96
CA ASP A 16 -2.90 6.69 -3.50
C ASP A 16 -3.20 7.66 -2.37
N ILE A 17 -2.40 8.72 -2.27
CA ILE A 17 -2.51 9.77 -1.25
C ILE A 17 -2.59 11.13 -1.92
N GLN A 18 -3.49 11.99 -1.44
CA GLN A 18 -3.73 13.31 -2.04
C GLN A 18 -2.60 14.31 -1.75
N SER A 19 -1.83 14.11 -0.68
CA SER A 19 -0.77 15.01 -0.24
C SER A 19 0.49 14.25 0.17
N LYS A 20 1.64 14.95 0.23
CA LYS A 20 2.91 14.34 0.65
C LYS A 20 2.79 13.92 2.13
N PRO A 21 2.99 12.64 2.47
CA PRO A 21 2.80 12.19 3.85
C PRO A 21 3.89 12.76 4.76
N SER A 22 3.46 13.21 5.94
CA SER A 22 4.36 13.57 7.04
C SER A 22 5.06 12.32 7.60
N LYS A 23 6.07 12.53 8.44
CA LYS A 23 6.77 11.44 9.14
C LYS A 23 5.79 10.55 9.93
N GLU A 24 4.86 11.17 10.64
CA GLU A 24 3.84 10.45 11.41
C GLU A 24 2.93 9.58 10.53
N VAL A 25 2.51 10.08 9.36
CA VAL A 25 1.69 9.30 8.43
C VAL A 25 2.48 8.11 7.88
N LYS A 26 3.77 8.29 7.58
CA LYS A 26 4.64 7.20 7.13
C LYS A 26 4.80 6.12 8.21
N GLU A 27 4.98 6.50 9.47
CA GLU A 27 5.06 5.56 10.59
C GLU A 27 3.76 4.77 10.78
N LYS A 28 2.60 5.45 10.70
CA LYS A 28 1.29 4.79 10.76
C LYS A 28 1.06 3.84 9.59
N LEU A 29 1.45 4.23 8.38
CA LEU A 29 1.35 3.37 7.19
C LEU A 29 2.27 2.15 7.30
N ALA A 30 3.49 2.33 7.81
CA ALA A 30 4.42 1.22 8.00
C ALA A 30 3.90 0.21 9.02
N TRP A 31 3.29 0.70 10.11
CA TRP A 31 2.61 -0.15 11.09
C TRP A 31 1.40 -0.87 10.49
N LEU A 32 0.55 -0.16 9.74
CA LEU A 32 -0.69 -0.71 9.17
C LEU A 32 -0.43 -1.80 8.14
N LEU A 33 0.62 -1.65 7.33
CA LEU A 33 0.93 -2.55 6.22
C LEU A 33 1.99 -3.61 6.59
N ASP A 34 2.50 -3.59 7.84
CA ASP A 34 3.67 -4.35 8.30
C ASP A 34 4.81 -4.31 7.27
N GLY A 35 5.10 -3.10 6.77
CA GLY A 35 5.98 -2.91 5.63
C GLY A 35 6.65 -1.55 5.58
N ASP A 36 7.78 -1.50 4.91
CA ASP A 36 8.58 -0.28 4.77
C ASP A 36 8.12 0.52 3.55
N ILE A 37 8.17 1.85 3.66
CA ILE A 37 7.90 2.76 2.54
C ILE A 37 9.10 2.69 1.58
N ILE A 38 8.83 2.39 0.32
CA ILE A 38 9.84 2.39 -0.75
C ILE A 38 10.08 3.84 -1.17
N THR A 39 11.34 4.26 -1.19
CA THR A 39 11.73 5.63 -1.56
C THR A 39 11.79 5.85 -3.07
N THR A 40 11.74 4.78 -3.86
CA THR A 40 11.74 4.81 -5.32
C THR A 40 10.36 5.17 -5.89
N GLU A 41 10.33 6.05 -6.88
CA GLU A 41 9.10 6.49 -7.56
C GLU A 41 8.60 5.45 -8.59
N THR A 42 9.48 4.56 -9.05
CA THR A 42 9.18 3.51 -10.03
C THR A 42 9.53 2.13 -9.48
N LEU A 43 8.70 1.14 -9.80
CA LEU A 43 8.95 -0.26 -9.49
C LEU A 43 8.95 -1.06 -10.80
N ASP A 44 10.06 -1.73 -11.07
CA ASP A 44 10.19 -2.63 -12.21
C ASP A 44 9.75 -4.04 -11.83
N GLY A 45 8.95 -4.68 -12.70
CA GLY A 45 8.47 -6.05 -12.51
C GLY A 45 7.03 -6.26 -12.95
N VAL A 46 6.52 -7.47 -12.74
CA VAL A 46 5.13 -7.84 -13.00
C VAL A 46 4.39 -7.93 -11.67
N PHE A 47 3.48 -7.00 -11.43
CA PHE A 47 2.66 -6.96 -10.22
C PHE A 47 1.21 -7.29 -10.59
N ILE A 48 0.68 -8.36 -9.99
CA ILE A 48 -0.71 -8.79 -10.20
C ILE A 48 -1.52 -8.36 -8.98
N GLY A 49 -2.41 -7.39 -9.18
CA GLY A 49 -3.32 -6.89 -8.15
C GLY A 49 -4.77 -6.91 -8.62
N PRO A 50 -5.72 -6.67 -7.72
CA PRO A 50 -7.12 -6.43 -8.10
C PRO A 50 -7.20 -5.25 -9.08
N ARG A 51 -8.17 -5.28 -10.02
CA ARG A 51 -8.40 -4.13 -10.92
C ARG A 51 -8.68 -2.89 -10.08
N LYS A 52 -8.22 -1.70 -10.52
CA LYS A 52 -8.37 -0.44 -9.79
C LYS A 52 -9.83 -0.10 -9.42
N GLU A 53 -10.79 -0.58 -10.22
CA GLU A 53 -12.23 -0.43 -9.97
C GLU A 53 -12.82 -1.48 -9.00
N MET A 54 -12.04 -2.49 -8.64
CA MET A 54 -12.45 -3.55 -7.73
C MET A 54 -12.08 -3.11 -6.31
N ILE A 55 -13.03 -2.43 -5.65
CA ILE A 55 -13.00 -2.23 -4.21
C ILE A 55 -12.85 -3.61 -3.58
N THR A 56 -11.76 -3.88 -2.87
CA THR A 56 -11.64 -5.09 -2.04
C THR A 56 -12.85 -5.09 -1.11
N PRO A 57 -13.76 -6.07 -1.19
CA PRO A 57 -14.84 -6.16 -0.23
C PRO A 57 -14.17 -6.33 1.13
N LEU A 58 -14.28 -5.33 2.01
CA LEU A 58 -14.03 -5.55 3.42
C LEU A 58 -15.10 -6.55 3.85
N GLU A 59 -14.68 -7.80 4.05
CA GLU A 59 -15.48 -8.91 4.52
C GLU A 59 -16.26 -8.50 5.79
N TYR A 60 -17.49 -8.03 5.62
CA TYR A 60 -18.52 -8.10 6.64
C TYR A 60 -19.08 -9.53 6.64
N GLN A 61 -18.26 -10.52 6.99
CA GLN A 61 -18.76 -11.81 7.45
C GLN A 61 -18.76 -11.79 8.98
N ARG A 62 -19.78 -11.14 9.54
CA ARG A 62 -20.27 -11.46 10.89
C ARG A 62 -21.42 -12.46 10.68
N GLY A 63 -21.08 -13.74 10.76
CA GLY A 63 -22.01 -14.78 11.18
C GLY A 63 -22.20 -14.74 12.68
#